data_AF-A0A497QN61-F1
#
_entry.id   AF-A0A497QN61-F1
#
_cell.length_a   1.000
_cell.length_b   1.000
_cell.length_c   1.000
_cell.angle_alpha   90.00
_cell.angle_beta   90.00
_cell.angle_gamma   90.00
#
_symmetry.space_group_name_H-M   'P 1'
#
loop_
_entity.id
_entity.type
_entity.pdbx_description
1 polymer ?
#
loop_
_entity_poly.entity_id
_entity_poly.type
_entity_poly.pdbx_seq_one_letter_code
_entity_poly.pdbx_strand_id
1 'polypeptide(L)'
;MVENENFIRKLKVGIPRALYFYRYGPLWIYLLRQFQCEVVISPPTTAKIVEFGAKQAVSELCVPMKLYFGHVHALLEENPDLDYIFIPRYVSIHHNQYYCPKFLTLPETIKYGMKLPVPILTLEVNAKKQYGIEGAINMGKELGYSAEDSGKTWVIALKKFKELQSQMNSTNYLDILASFDENPSHVLKKRKFHEMIAEKIRGKFPLSILLLGHPYNVYESYINMHLIERLKTLDCRILTIEDTHPEKFKKPVKINKIYEQYWQSEDEILKTARYYLTEGKSEIDGVIFLISFSCGPDSLIEELVMRDMKTRKIPFLTLILDEHSGESGMVTRIESFVDMIRRKKYSHLLETKSNEPYNK
;
A
#
# COMPACT_ATOMS: atom_id res chain seq x y z
N MET A 1 38.67 32.79 -22.32
CA MET A 1 37.20 32.72 -22.28
C MET A 1 36.86 31.61 -21.31
N VAL A 2 36.51 31.98 -20.09
CA VAL A 2 36.14 31.02 -19.03
C VAL A 2 34.64 30.83 -19.17
N GLU A 3 34.23 29.67 -19.67
CA GLU A 3 32.83 29.24 -19.67
C GLU A 3 32.41 29.01 -18.22
N ASN A 4 31.74 30.00 -17.63
CA ASN A 4 31.00 29.82 -16.38
C ASN A 4 29.75 29.00 -16.68
N GLU A 5 29.88 27.68 -16.73
CA GLU A 5 28.75 26.78 -16.50
C GLU A 5 28.33 26.95 -15.03
N ASN A 6 27.31 27.77 -14.78
CA ASN A 6 26.63 27.80 -13.49
C ASN A 6 25.98 26.41 -13.28
N PHE A 7 26.70 25.50 -12.64
CA PHE A 7 26.14 24.26 -12.10
C PHE A 7 25.12 24.63 -11.03
N ILE A 8 23.86 24.78 -11.42
CA ILE A 8 22.75 24.89 -10.48
C ILE A 8 22.64 23.55 -9.78
N ARG A 9 23.02 23.51 -8.49
CA ARG A 9 22.88 22.33 -7.64
C ARG A 9 21.41 21.87 -7.70
N LYS A 10 21.23 20.58 -8.01
CA LYS A 10 19.92 19.94 -8.02
C LYS A 10 19.40 19.84 -6.59
N LEU A 11 18.16 20.31 -6.34
CA LEU A 11 17.54 20.17 -5.02
C LEU A 11 17.28 18.69 -4.71
N LYS A 12 17.72 18.25 -3.53
CA LYS A 12 17.60 16.86 -3.07
C LYS A 12 16.39 16.71 -2.14
N VAL A 13 15.43 15.90 -2.56
CA VAL A 13 14.13 15.74 -1.89
C VAL A 13 13.93 14.30 -1.44
N GLY A 14 13.72 14.11 -0.13
CA GLY A 14 13.48 12.80 0.49
C GLY A 14 12.00 12.43 0.48
N ILE A 15 11.65 11.22 0.03
CA ILE A 15 10.29 10.66 0.05
C ILE A 15 10.23 9.49 1.03
N PRO A 16 9.45 9.58 2.13
CA PRO A 16 9.24 8.45 3.03
C PRO A 16 8.49 7.31 2.35
N ARG A 17 9.05 6.09 2.37
CA ARG A 17 8.46 4.83 1.90
C ARG A 17 7.40 4.30 2.87
N ALA A 18 6.39 5.11 3.12
CA ALA A 18 5.30 4.77 4.03
C ALA A 18 3.97 5.31 3.51
N LEU A 19 2.87 4.78 4.04
CA LEU A 19 1.52 5.17 3.65
C LEU A 19 1.35 5.14 2.11
N TYR A 20 0.77 6.18 1.51
CA TYR A 20 0.52 6.20 0.08
C TYR A 20 1.76 6.34 -0.81
N PHE A 21 2.98 6.22 -0.29
CA PHE A 21 4.12 5.92 -1.16
C PHE A 21 3.82 4.66 -1.99
N TYR A 22 3.28 3.64 -1.34
CA TYR A 22 2.88 2.38 -1.98
C TYR A 22 1.81 2.55 -3.06
N ARG A 23 1.20 3.73 -3.22
CA ARG A 23 0.14 4.00 -4.20
C ARG A 23 0.51 5.10 -5.19
N TYR A 24 0.99 6.23 -4.69
CA TYR A 24 1.26 7.45 -5.42
C TYR A 24 2.76 7.77 -5.50
N GLY A 25 3.64 6.92 -4.95
CA GLY A 25 5.10 7.07 -5.06
C GLY A 25 5.56 7.39 -6.49
N PRO A 26 5.15 6.61 -7.51
CA PRO A 26 5.50 6.91 -8.90
C PRO A 26 5.03 8.30 -9.37
N LEU A 27 3.82 8.74 -8.97
CA LEU A 27 3.33 10.10 -9.28
C LEU A 27 4.23 11.17 -8.66
N TRP A 28 4.58 11.02 -7.38
CA TRP A 28 5.41 11.98 -6.65
C TRP A 28 6.82 12.06 -7.25
N ILE A 29 7.39 10.90 -7.58
CA ILE A 29 8.71 10.79 -8.20
C ILE A 29 8.71 11.42 -9.59
N TYR A 30 7.70 11.15 -10.41
CA TYR A 30 7.56 11.81 -11.71
C TYR A 30 7.47 13.33 -11.53
N LEU A 31 6.60 13.80 -10.63
CA LEU A 31 6.39 15.22 -10.39
C LEU A 31 7.69 15.92 -9.98
N LEU A 32 8.39 15.41 -8.96
CA LEU A 32 9.63 15.98 -8.45
C LEU A 32 10.76 15.93 -9.49
N ARG A 33 10.88 14.84 -10.26
CA ARG A 33 11.85 14.76 -11.37
C ARG A 33 11.55 15.75 -12.49
N GLN A 34 10.27 16.05 -12.77
CA GLN A 34 9.90 17.10 -13.73
C GLN A 34 10.30 18.50 -13.23
N PHE A 35 10.18 18.75 -11.92
CA PHE A 35 10.75 19.93 -11.25
C PHE A 35 12.27 19.87 -11.06
N GLN A 36 12.97 19.02 -11.83
CA GLN A 36 14.43 18.88 -11.78
C GLN A 36 14.97 18.61 -10.38
N CYS A 37 14.23 17.92 -9.50
CA CYS A 37 14.73 17.51 -8.19
C CYS A 37 15.47 16.16 -8.29
N GLU A 38 16.50 15.99 -7.46
CA GLU A 38 17.02 14.67 -7.11
C GLU A 38 16.08 14.07 -6.06
N VAL A 39 15.68 12.82 -6.26
CA VAL A 39 14.71 12.16 -5.40
C VAL A 39 15.38 11.01 -4.69
N VAL A 40 15.33 11.04 -3.36
CA VAL A 40 15.80 9.94 -2.50
C VAL A 40 14.60 9.33 -1.79
N ILE A 41 14.52 8.01 -1.79
CA ILE A 41 13.45 7.27 -1.10
C ILE A 41 14.05 6.68 0.17
N SER A 42 13.30 6.68 1.28
CA SER A 42 13.78 6.04 2.51
C SER A 42 14.09 4.55 2.26
N PRO A 43 15.05 3.96 2.99
CA PRO A 43 15.40 2.56 2.83
C PRO A 43 14.21 1.63 3.16
N PRO A 44 14.27 0.35 2.77
CA PRO A 44 13.32 -0.66 3.21
C PRO A 44 13.13 -0.66 4.73
N THR A 45 11.89 -0.91 5.17
CA THR A 45 11.56 -0.97 6.60
C THR A 45 12.43 -2.00 7.33
N THR A 46 13.00 -1.57 8.46
CA THR A 46 13.83 -2.40 9.35
C THR A 46 13.31 -2.33 10.78
N ALA A 47 13.78 -3.23 11.66
CA ALA A 47 13.48 -3.16 13.08
C ALA A 47 13.80 -1.79 13.69
N LYS A 48 14.91 -1.16 13.28
CA LYS A 48 15.33 0.18 13.74
C LYS A 48 14.30 1.25 13.34
N ILE A 49 13.80 1.21 12.11
CA ILE A 49 12.76 2.13 11.61
C ILE A 49 11.46 1.95 12.39
N VAL A 50 11.04 0.71 12.60
CA VAL A 50 9.83 0.39 13.38
C VAL A 50 9.97 0.88 14.82
N GLU A 51 11.09 0.56 15.47
CA GLU A 51 11.34 0.93 16.86
C GLU A 51 11.40 2.44 17.06
N PHE A 52 12.09 3.16 16.17
CA PHE A 52 12.10 4.62 16.22
C PHE A 52 10.69 5.18 16.05
N GLY A 53 9.98 4.71 15.02
CA GLY A 53 8.62 5.16 14.71
C GLY A 53 7.66 4.96 15.87
N ALA A 54 7.70 3.78 16.50
CA ALA A 54 6.86 3.43 17.66
C ALA A 54 7.19 4.28 18.90
N LYS A 55 8.47 4.63 19.12
CA LYS A 55 8.88 5.49 20.24
C LYS A 55 8.55 6.97 20.03
N GLN A 56 8.67 7.45 18.79
CA GLN A 56 8.48 8.87 18.47
C GLN A 56 7.00 9.25 18.35
N ALA A 57 6.19 8.36 17.79
CA ALA A 57 4.77 8.60 17.58
C ALA A 57 3.96 8.53 18.88
N VAL A 58 2.85 9.27 18.92
CA VAL A 58 1.83 9.10 19.97
C VAL A 58 1.22 7.69 19.88
N SER A 59 0.98 7.04 21.03
CA SER A 59 0.51 5.64 21.13
C SER A 59 -0.69 5.33 20.25
N GLU A 60 -1.64 6.26 20.15
CA GLU A 60 -2.91 6.11 19.43
C GLU A 60 -2.78 6.16 17.90
N LEU A 61 -1.60 6.45 17.35
CA LEU A 61 -1.41 6.42 15.90
C LEU A 61 -1.39 4.99 15.37
N CYS A 62 -1.99 4.78 14.19
CA CYS A 62 -1.91 3.48 13.52
C CYS A 62 -0.48 3.15 13.10
N VAL A 63 -0.17 1.86 12.97
CA VAL A 63 1.17 1.36 12.58
C VAL A 63 1.75 2.11 11.37
N PRO A 64 1.02 2.35 10.27
CA PRO A 64 1.56 3.03 9.09
C PRO A 64 2.00 4.47 9.36
N MET A 65 1.35 5.16 10.31
CA MET A 65 1.79 6.48 10.77
C MET A 65 3.07 6.39 11.59
N LYS A 66 3.19 5.40 12.48
CA LYS A 66 4.43 5.15 13.24
C LYS A 66 5.60 4.86 12.29
N LEU A 67 5.39 4.01 11.29
CA LEU A 67 6.38 3.77 10.24
C LEU A 67 6.76 5.06 9.51
N TYR A 68 5.81 5.95 9.25
CA TYR A 68 6.10 7.23 8.60
C TYR A 68 7.12 8.07 9.39
N PHE A 69 6.99 8.14 10.72
CA PHE A 69 8.00 8.77 11.58
C PHE A 69 9.37 8.09 11.47
N GLY A 70 9.40 6.75 11.49
CA GLY A 70 10.62 5.98 11.32
C GLY A 70 11.31 6.24 9.97
N HIS A 71 10.54 6.29 8.88
CA HIS A 71 11.06 6.53 7.53
C HIS A 71 11.54 7.95 7.33
N VAL A 72 10.86 8.95 7.91
CA VAL A 72 11.34 10.34 7.93
C VAL A 72 12.67 10.44 8.67
N HIS A 73 12.79 9.78 9.83
CA HIS A 73 14.04 9.76 10.58
C HIS A 73 15.18 9.08 9.81
N ALA A 74 14.93 7.91 9.21
CA ALA A 74 15.93 7.20 8.41
C ALA A 74 16.44 8.05 7.24
N LEU A 75 15.55 8.77 6.54
CA LEU A 75 15.95 9.70 5.48
C LEU A 75 16.91 10.77 5.98
N LEU A 76 16.59 11.40 7.11
CA LEU A 76 17.39 12.46 7.71
C LEU A 76 18.74 11.97 8.22
N GLU A 77 18.80 10.75 8.79
CA GLU A 77 20.06 10.17 9.26
C GLU A 77 20.98 9.76 8.10
N GLU A 78 20.42 9.12 7.06
CA GLU A 78 21.21 8.57 5.96
C GLU A 78 21.55 9.62 4.89
N ASN A 79 20.83 10.74 4.85
CA ASN A 79 20.99 11.80 3.84
C ASN A 79 21.01 13.18 4.53
N PRO A 80 22.11 13.53 5.21
CA PRO A 80 22.23 14.81 5.91
C PRO A 80 22.27 16.03 4.96
N ASP A 81 22.41 15.79 3.65
CA ASP A 81 22.44 16.78 2.57
C ASP A 81 21.07 17.01 1.90
N LEU A 82 19.99 16.47 2.46
CA LEU A 82 18.63 16.76 1.99
C LEU A 82 18.31 18.25 2.07
N ASP A 83 17.66 18.77 1.03
CA ASP A 83 17.13 20.14 1.02
C ASP A 83 15.67 20.16 1.52
N TYR A 84 14.90 19.10 1.24
CA TYR A 84 13.51 18.96 1.65
C TYR A 84 13.15 17.51 2.02
N ILE A 85 12.14 17.35 2.88
CA ILE A 85 11.36 16.11 2.97
C ILE A 85 10.00 16.34 2.31
N PHE A 86 9.66 15.50 1.35
CA PHE A 86 8.35 15.49 0.72
C PHE A 86 7.32 14.80 1.62
N ILE A 87 6.27 15.54 2.01
CA ILE A 87 5.14 14.99 2.77
C ILE A 87 3.84 15.42 2.08
N PRO A 88 3.08 14.49 1.50
CA PRO A 88 1.86 14.85 0.80
C PRO A 88 0.71 15.12 1.77
N ARG A 89 -0.24 15.95 1.33
CA ARG A 89 -1.56 16.09 1.97
C ARG A 89 -2.63 15.61 1.00
N TYR A 90 -3.25 14.48 1.32
CA TYR A 90 -4.39 13.98 0.55
C TYR A 90 -5.68 14.30 1.29
N VAL A 91 -6.42 15.30 0.82
CA VAL A 91 -7.73 15.68 1.39
C VAL A 91 -8.83 14.86 0.75
N SER A 92 -8.87 14.85 -0.57
CA SER A 92 -9.95 14.26 -1.36
C SER A 92 -9.54 14.10 -2.81
N ILE A 93 -9.90 12.98 -3.44
CA ILE A 93 -9.85 12.79 -4.91
C ILE A 93 -11.23 12.67 -5.55
N HIS A 94 -12.30 12.71 -4.77
CA HIS A 94 -13.68 12.76 -5.25
C HIS A 94 -14.47 13.75 -4.41
N HIS A 95 -15.27 14.62 -5.03
CA HIS A 95 -15.88 15.78 -4.37
C HIS A 95 -16.65 15.46 -3.06
N ASN A 96 -17.23 14.26 -2.94
CA ASN A 96 -18.05 13.85 -1.79
C ASN A 96 -17.35 12.85 -0.85
N GLN A 97 -16.07 12.58 -1.05
CA GLN A 97 -15.29 11.66 -0.23
C GLN A 97 -14.01 12.33 0.27
N TYR A 98 -13.48 11.80 1.38
CA TYR A 98 -12.26 12.28 1.99
C TYR A 98 -11.33 11.11 2.28
N TYR A 99 -10.04 11.38 2.44
CA TYR A 99 -9.16 10.41 3.07
C TYR A 99 -9.33 10.41 4.59
N CYS A 100 -8.80 9.39 5.25
CA CYS A 100 -8.70 9.35 6.71
C CYS A 100 -8.04 10.64 7.24
N PRO A 101 -8.50 11.19 8.38
CA PRO A 101 -7.94 12.43 8.96
C PRO A 101 -6.42 12.45 9.12
N LYS A 102 -5.79 11.27 9.29
CA LYS A 102 -4.32 11.15 9.37
C LYS A 102 -3.60 11.57 8.09
N PHE A 103 -4.24 11.47 6.92
CA PHE A 103 -3.71 11.99 5.65
C PHE A 103 -3.92 13.49 5.49
N LEU A 104 -5.02 14.02 6.04
CA LEU A 104 -5.35 15.44 5.97
C LEU A 104 -4.34 16.27 6.79
N THR A 105 -3.90 15.73 7.92
CA THR A 105 -2.97 16.40 8.85
C THR A 105 -1.58 15.80 8.83
N LEU A 106 -1.22 15.01 7.81
CA LEU A 106 0.08 14.31 7.77
C LEU A 106 1.27 15.28 7.86
N PRO A 107 1.35 16.38 7.07
CA PRO A 107 2.45 17.34 7.19
C PRO A 107 2.58 17.93 8.60
N GLU A 108 1.48 18.37 9.20
CA GLU A 108 1.45 18.92 10.56
C GLU A 108 1.86 17.89 11.60
N THR A 109 1.37 16.66 11.47
CA THR A 109 1.64 15.58 12.41
C THR A 109 3.13 15.30 12.49
N ILE A 110 3.83 15.28 11.35
CA ILE A 110 5.28 15.09 11.32
C ILE A 110 6.00 16.36 11.79
N LYS A 111 5.60 17.54 11.31
CA LYS A 111 6.21 18.82 11.68
C LYS A 111 6.25 19.06 13.19
N TYR A 112 5.17 18.75 13.89
CA TYR A 112 5.07 18.95 15.34
C TYR A 112 5.39 17.69 16.13
N GLY A 113 5.36 16.52 15.49
CA GLY A 113 5.64 15.25 16.14
C GLY A 113 7.12 14.89 16.21
N MET A 114 8.00 15.53 15.44
CA MET A 114 9.46 15.33 15.52
C MET A 114 10.25 16.56 15.08
N LYS A 115 11.52 16.66 15.48
CA LYS A 115 12.42 17.72 15.03
C LYS A 115 12.85 17.46 13.58
N LEU A 116 12.61 18.44 12.71
CA LEU A 116 13.03 18.39 11.31
C LEU A 116 14.14 19.44 11.07
N PRO A 117 15.33 19.04 10.58
CA PRO A 117 16.39 19.97 10.23
C PRO A 117 16.20 20.63 8.86
N VAL A 118 15.26 20.12 8.06
CA VAL A 118 14.95 20.58 6.70
C VAL A 118 13.46 20.92 6.58
N PRO A 119 13.07 21.84 5.69
CA PRO A 119 11.67 22.14 5.43
C PRO A 119 10.89 20.96 4.84
N ILE A 120 9.58 20.96 5.05
CA ILE A 120 8.65 20.02 4.42
C ILE A 120 8.18 20.61 3.09
N LEU A 121 8.34 19.85 2.01
CA LEU A 121 7.74 20.15 0.71
C LEU A 121 6.41 19.41 0.58
N THR A 122 5.30 20.14 0.46
CA THR A 122 3.95 19.56 0.49
C THR A 122 3.25 19.62 -0.86
N LEU A 123 2.75 18.48 -1.32
CA LEU A 123 1.74 18.40 -2.37
C LEU A 123 0.34 18.20 -1.76
N GLU A 124 -0.54 19.21 -1.87
CA GLU A 124 -1.94 19.08 -1.48
C GLU A 124 -2.80 18.59 -2.66
N VAL A 125 -3.46 17.43 -2.50
CA VAL A 125 -4.42 16.89 -3.44
C VAL A 125 -5.83 17.02 -2.86
N ASN A 126 -6.63 17.86 -3.51
CA ASN A 126 -7.99 18.16 -3.08
C ASN A 126 -8.93 18.37 -4.28
N ALA A 127 -9.83 17.42 -4.51
CA ALA A 127 -10.82 17.45 -5.59
C ALA A 127 -11.91 18.52 -5.41
N LYS A 128 -12.05 19.10 -4.22
CA LYS A 128 -12.94 20.25 -3.98
C LYS A 128 -12.31 21.58 -4.40
N LYS A 129 -11.02 21.55 -4.73
CA LYS A 129 -10.27 22.63 -5.36
C LYS A 129 -9.94 22.21 -6.80
N GLN A 130 -8.74 22.49 -7.28
CA GLN A 130 -8.29 22.11 -8.63
C GLN A 130 -7.58 20.75 -8.69
N TYR A 131 -8.07 19.73 -7.96
CA TYR A 131 -7.61 18.33 -8.06
C TYR A 131 -6.07 18.16 -8.01
N GLY A 132 -5.38 18.96 -7.18
CA GLY A 132 -3.92 18.93 -7.04
C GLY A 132 -3.14 19.94 -7.88
N ILE A 133 -3.74 20.64 -8.86
CA ILE A 133 -3.08 21.72 -9.61
C ILE A 133 -2.63 22.84 -8.66
N GLU A 134 -3.52 23.31 -7.79
CA GLU A 134 -3.19 24.33 -6.78
C GLU A 134 -2.06 23.87 -5.86
N GLY A 135 -2.07 22.62 -5.42
CA GLY A 135 -1.00 22.03 -4.61
C GLY A 135 0.33 22.01 -5.36
N ALA A 136 0.33 21.64 -6.64
CA ALA A 136 1.52 21.65 -7.46
C ALA A 136 2.04 23.07 -7.74
N ILE A 137 1.15 24.07 -7.90
CA ILE A 137 1.53 25.49 -8.03
C ILE A 137 2.21 25.99 -6.76
N ASN A 138 1.64 25.70 -5.59
CA ASN A 138 2.24 26.12 -4.32
C ASN A 138 3.61 25.45 -4.10
N MET A 139 3.68 24.15 -4.33
CA MET A 139 4.93 23.38 -4.24
C MET A 139 5.97 23.88 -5.25
N GLY A 140 5.57 24.11 -6.51
CA GLY A 140 6.45 24.61 -7.55
C GLY A 140 6.98 26.01 -7.26
N LYS A 141 6.17 26.88 -6.65
CA LYS A 141 6.62 28.20 -6.18
C LYS A 141 7.73 28.09 -5.12
N GLU A 142 7.61 27.15 -4.17
CA GLU A 142 8.67 26.88 -3.18
C GLU A 142 9.96 26.39 -3.84
N LEU A 143 9.84 25.68 -4.97
CA LEU A 143 10.95 25.21 -5.79
C LEU A 143 11.45 26.25 -6.81
N GLY A 144 10.87 27.46 -6.85
CA GLY A 144 11.28 28.54 -7.76
C GLY A 144 10.65 28.52 -9.16
N TYR A 145 9.60 27.74 -9.38
CA TYR A 145 8.89 27.64 -10.66
C TYR A 145 7.67 28.57 -10.74
N SER A 146 7.32 28.95 -11.97
CA SER A 146 6.10 29.73 -12.25
C SER A 146 4.84 28.90 -12.02
N ALA A 147 3.70 29.55 -11.81
CA ALA A 147 2.41 28.86 -11.68
C ALA A 147 2.03 28.08 -12.96
N GLU A 148 2.34 28.63 -14.13
CA GLU A 148 2.06 27.99 -15.41
C GLU A 148 2.89 26.71 -15.59
N ASP A 149 4.20 26.79 -15.34
CA ASP A 149 5.09 25.62 -15.46
C ASP A 149 4.73 24.54 -14.44
N SER A 150 4.35 24.95 -13.23
CA SER A 150 3.94 24.04 -12.16
C SER A 150 2.64 23.31 -12.51
N GLY A 151 1.65 24.03 -13.05
CA GLY A 151 0.40 23.44 -13.52
C GLY A 151 0.61 22.46 -14.67
N LYS A 152 1.44 22.81 -15.66
CA LYS A 152 1.82 21.90 -16.77
C LYS A 152 2.52 20.65 -16.25
N THR A 153 3.47 20.82 -15.33
CA THR A 153 4.23 19.74 -14.70
C THR A 153 3.33 18.74 -13.99
N TRP A 154 2.32 19.22 -13.26
CA TRP A 154 1.30 18.37 -12.65
C TRP A 154 0.52 17.55 -13.68
N VAL A 155 0.03 18.17 -14.74
CA VAL A 155 -0.76 17.48 -15.78
C VAL A 155 0.07 16.39 -16.45
N ILE A 156 1.34 16.67 -16.76
CA ILE A 156 2.27 15.71 -17.36
C ILE A 156 2.52 14.52 -16.41
N ALA A 157 2.83 14.80 -15.14
CA ALA A 157 3.08 13.76 -14.14
C ALA A 157 1.83 12.90 -13.90
N LEU A 158 0.65 13.52 -13.80
CA LEU A 158 -0.61 12.82 -13.60
C LEU A 158 -0.98 11.93 -14.79
N LYS A 159 -0.73 12.40 -16.03
CA LYS A 159 -0.95 11.60 -17.24
C LYS A 159 -0.06 10.35 -17.25
N LYS A 160 1.25 10.52 -17.03
CA LYS A 160 2.20 9.40 -16.95
C LYS A 160 1.83 8.40 -15.84
N PHE A 161 1.40 8.91 -14.69
CA PHE A 161 0.95 8.06 -13.59
C PHE A 161 -0.30 7.24 -13.94
N LYS A 162 -1.30 7.85 -14.60
CA LYS A 162 -2.52 7.14 -15.04
C LYS A 162 -2.21 6.06 -16.07
N GLU A 163 -1.32 6.34 -17.02
CA GLU A 163 -0.85 5.37 -18.01
C GLU A 163 -0.19 4.17 -17.32
N LEU A 164 0.73 4.43 -16.39
CA LEU A 164 1.38 3.40 -15.57
C LEU A 164 0.37 2.59 -14.74
N GLN A 165 -0.56 3.27 -14.06
CA GLN A 165 -1.57 2.64 -13.22
C GLN A 165 -2.48 1.69 -14.01
N SER A 166 -2.76 1.99 -15.29
CA SER A 166 -3.58 1.12 -16.13
C SER A 166 -2.93 -0.23 -16.45
N GLN A 167 -1.62 -0.34 -16.24
CA GLN A 167 -0.82 -1.55 -16.48
C GLN A 167 -0.52 -2.32 -15.18
N MET A 168 -0.77 -1.70 -14.03
CA MET A 168 -0.54 -2.28 -12.72
C MET A 168 -1.60 -3.32 -12.37
N ASN A 169 -1.16 -4.46 -11.84
CA ASN A 169 -1.98 -5.51 -11.24
C ASN A 169 -1.18 -6.24 -10.15
N SER A 170 -1.79 -7.18 -9.42
CA SER A 170 -1.12 -7.88 -8.31
C SER A 170 0.21 -8.56 -8.68
N THR A 171 0.40 -8.92 -9.95
CA THR A 171 1.57 -9.71 -10.38
C THR A 171 2.81 -8.85 -10.62
N ASN A 172 2.63 -7.60 -11.09
CA ASN A 172 3.71 -6.70 -11.47
C ASN A 172 3.82 -5.45 -10.59
N TYR A 173 2.91 -5.26 -9.62
CA TYR A 173 2.86 -4.04 -8.80
C TYR A 173 4.18 -3.72 -8.10
N LEU A 174 4.73 -4.73 -7.42
CA LEU A 174 6.00 -4.59 -6.69
C LEU A 174 7.15 -4.32 -7.65
N ASP A 175 7.22 -5.02 -8.79
CA ASP A 175 8.27 -4.80 -9.80
C ASP A 175 8.22 -3.38 -10.38
N ILE A 176 7.01 -2.87 -10.62
CA ILE A 176 6.81 -1.49 -11.08
C ILE A 176 7.27 -0.52 -10.00
N LEU A 177 6.87 -0.69 -8.73
CA LEU A 177 7.39 0.16 -7.64
C LEU A 177 8.91 0.09 -7.53
N ALA A 178 9.49 -1.11 -7.73
CA ALA A 178 10.94 -1.33 -7.73
C ALA A 178 11.65 -0.51 -8.81
N SER A 179 11.03 -0.33 -9.98
CA SER A 179 11.65 0.43 -11.07
C SER A 179 11.87 1.92 -10.74
N PHE A 180 11.23 2.43 -9.69
CA PHE A 180 11.41 3.79 -9.20
C PHE A 180 12.31 3.90 -7.97
N ASP A 181 12.74 2.78 -7.42
CA ASP A 181 13.41 2.68 -6.13
C ASP A 181 14.76 1.99 -6.31
N GLU A 182 15.84 2.69 -5.97
CA GLU A 182 17.20 2.14 -6.05
C GLU A 182 17.42 1.00 -5.04
N ASN A 183 16.61 0.95 -3.97
CA ASN A 183 16.68 -0.05 -2.90
C ASN A 183 15.31 -0.69 -2.60
N PRO A 184 14.74 -1.51 -3.51
CA PRO A 184 13.39 -2.05 -3.35
C PRO A 184 13.26 -3.05 -2.20
N SER A 185 12.20 -2.89 -1.40
CA SER A 185 11.97 -3.66 -0.16
C SER A 185 11.73 -5.15 -0.39
N HIS A 186 11.06 -5.50 -1.50
CA HIS A 186 10.78 -6.89 -1.89
C HIS A 186 11.97 -7.60 -2.55
N VAL A 187 13.03 -6.87 -2.93
CA VAL A 187 14.26 -7.47 -3.49
C VAL A 187 15.25 -7.88 -2.40
N LEU A 188 15.04 -7.42 -1.15
CA LEU A 188 15.89 -7.76 -0.02
C LEU A 188 15.70 -9.22 0.41
N LYS A 189 16.58 -10.07 -0.15
CA LYS A 189 16.82 -11.49 0.15
C LYS A 189 15.58 -12.35 -0.05
N LYS A 190 15.65 -13.25 -1.05
CA LYS A 190 14.91 -14.52 -1.05
C LYS A 190 15.21 -15.25 0.28
N ARG A 191 14.51 -14.90 1.36
CA ARG A 191 14.48 -15.73 2.55
C ARG A 191 13.98 -17.07 2.04
N LYS A 192 14.75 -18.13 2.32
CA LYS A 192 14.30 -19.51 2.11
C LYS A 192 13.14 -19.75 3.07
N PHE A 193 11.96 -19.22 2.75
CA PHE A 193 10.72 -19.59 3.39
C PHE A 193 10.63 -21.09 3.19
N HIS A 194 10.67 -21.85 4.29
CA HIS A 194 10.79 -23.31 4.33
C HIS A 194 10.24 -23.98 3.07
N GLU A 195 11.14 -24.36 2.16
CA GLU A 195 10.83 -24.97 0.86
C GLU A 195 10.06 -26.30 1.00
N MET A 196 9.94 -26.83 2.24
CA MET A 196 9.32 -28.11 2.56
C MET A 196 7.80 -28.19 2.33
N ILE A 197 7.04 -27.10 2.32
CA ILE A 197 5.59 -27.17 2.01
C ILE A 197 5.32 -27.10 0.49
N ALA A 198 6.25 -26.52 -0.28
CA ALA A 198 6.03 -26.22 -1.70
C ALA A 198 6.08 -27.46 -2.61
N GLU A 199 7.06 -28.37 -2.47
CA GLU A 199 7.25 -29.42 -3.50
C GLU A 199 6.09 -30.40 -3.64
N LYS A 200 5.45 -30.79 -2.52
CA LYS A 200 4.38 -31.79 -2.56
C LYS A 200 3.07 -31.25 -3.16
N ILE A 201 2.81 -29.95 -2.98
CA ILE A 201 1.51 -29.29 -3.25
C ILE A 201 1.54 -28.45 -4.54
N ARG A 202 2.70 -27.90 -4.92
CA ARG A 202 2.85 -26.95 -6.03
C ARG A 202 2.24 -27.47 -7.34
N GLY A 203 1.36 -26.65 -7.92
CA GLY A 203 0.64 -26.95 -9.16
C GLY A 203 -0.47 -27.99 -9.05
N LYS A 204 -0.63 -28.67 -7.91
CA LYS A 204 -1.65 -29.74 -7.73
C LYS A 204 -2.94 -29.21 -7.14
N PHE A 205 -2.86 -28.25 -6.23
CA PHE A 205 -4.01 -27.74 -5.49
C PHE A 205 -4.00 -26.21 -5.37
N PRO A 206 -4.01 -25.49 -6.51
CA PRO A 206 -3.88 -24.04 -6.52
C PRO A 206 -5.12 -23.36 -5.93
N LEU A 207 -4.88 -22.32 -5.13
CA LEU A 207 -5.95 -21.47 -4.60
C LEU A 207 -5.82 -20.05 -5.11
N SER A 208 -6.92 -19.35 -5.29
CA SER A 208 -6.94 -17.91 -5.53
C SER A 208 -7.39 -17.18 -4.26
N ILE A 209 -6.52 -16.34 -3.71
CA ILE A 209 -6.78 -15.59 -2.47
C ILE A 209 -6.87 -14.11 -2.79
N LEU A 210 -7.96 -13.47 -2.40
CA LEU A 210 -8.09 -12.01 -2.44
C LEU A 210 -7.45 -11.43 -1.18
N LEU A 211 -6.40 -10.62 -1.36
CA LEU A 211 -5.84 -9.77 -0.32
C LEU A 211 -6.53 -8.41 -0.36
N LEU A 212 -7.35 -8.15 0.64
CA LEU A 212 -7.90 -6.83 0.90
C LEU A 212 -7.00 -6.09 1.88
N GLY A 213 -6.92 -4.78 1.75
CA GLY A 213 -6.11 -3.92 2.61
C GLY A 213 -5.67 -2.68 1.87
N HIS A 214 -5.20 -1.71 2.63
CA HIS A 214 -4.55 -0.55 2.04
C HIS A 214 -3.23 -0.96 1.38
N PRO A 215 -2.77 -0.28 0.31
CA PRO A 215 -1.49 -0.58 -0.32
C PRO A 215 -0.30 -0.59 0.65
N TYR A 216 -0.33 0.27 1.67
CA TYR A 216 0.69 0.33 2.72
C TYR A 216 0.63 -0.81 3.77
N ASN A 217 -0.41 -1.63 3.74
CA ASN A 217 -0.47 -2.89 4.50
C ASN A 217 -0.12 -4.07 3.59
N VAL A 218 -0.60 -4.05 2.34
CA VAL A 218 -0.43 -5.15 1.37
C VAL A 218 1.01 -5.24 0.85
N TYR A 219 1.66 -4.10 0.59
CA TYR A 219 2.96 -4.05 -0.06
C TYR A 219 4.12 -3.66 0.88
N GLU A 220 3.82 -3.30 2.13
CA GLU A 220 4.85 -3.14 3.17
C GLU A 220 5.28 -4.51 3.72
N SER A 221 6.34 -5.04 3.15
CA SER A 221 6.82 -6.40 3.36
C SER A 221 7.29 -6.69 4.79
N TYR A 222 7.82 -5.70 5.52
CA TYR A 222 8.37 -5.95 6.86
C TYR A 222 7.24 -6.20 7.86
N ILE A 223 6.26 -5.29 7.92
CA ILE A 223 5.17 -5.35 8.89
C ILE A 223 4.18 -6.46 8.57
N ASN A 224 3.92 -6.73 7.29
CA ASN A 224 3.07 -7.85 6.90
C ASN A 224 3.81 -9.20 6.83
N MET A 225 5.10 -9.22 7.20
CA MET A 225 5.93 -10.43 7.29
C MET A 225 6.06 -11.18 5.96
N HIS A 226 6.18 -10.45 4.85
CA HIS A 226 6.31 -10.99 3.49
C HIS A 226 5.12 -11.87 3.10
N LEU A 227 3.91 -11.40 3.40
CA LEU A 227 2.68 -12.18 3.21
C LEU A 227 2.47 -12.67 1.76
N ILE A 228 2.72 -11.80 0.78
CA ILE A 228 2.56 -12.12 -0.64
C ILE A 228 3.50 -13.26 -1.03
N GLU A 229 4.77 -13.18 -0.65
CA GLU A 229 5.77 -14.21 -0.91
C GLU A 229 5.39 -15.52 -0.25
N ARG A 230 4.94 -15.48 1.02
CA ARG A 230 4.49 -16.66 1.75
C ARG A 230 3.29 -17.33 1.08
N LEU A 231 2.27 -16.57 0.69
CA LEU A 231 1.11 -17.12 -0.03
C LEU A 231 1.53 -17.77 -1.36
N LYS A 232 2.48 -17.18 -2.09
CA LYS A 232 3.05 -17.81 -3.30
C LYS A 232 3.72 -19.16 -2.99
N THR A 233 4.44 -19.29 -1.87
CA THR A 233 5.03 -20.59 -1.46
C THR A 233 3.97 -21.66 -1.13
N LEU A 234 2.76 -21.23 -0.78
CA LEU A 234 1.61 -22.08 -0.52
C LEU A 234 0.77 -22.37 -1.79
N ASP A 235 1.30 -22.15 -3.00
CA ASP A 235 0.58 -22.36 -4.28
C ASP A 235 -0.71 -21.52 -4.40
N CYS A 236 -0.70 -20.32 -3.80
CA CYS A 236 -1.79 -19.37 -3.91
C CYS A 236 -1.51 -18.32 -5.00
N ARG A 237 -2.43 -18.19 -5.95
CA ARG A 237 -2.58 -16.99 -6.78
C ARG A 237 -3.15 -15.88 -5.91
N ILE A 238 -2.55 -14.70 -5.95
CA ILE A 238 -3.00 -13.53 -5.20
C ILE A 238 -3.79 -12.62 -6.14
N LEU A 239 -4.89 -12.08 -5.63
CA LEU A 239 -5.64 -10.98 -6.21
C LEU A 239 -5.67 -9.84 -5.18
N THR A 240 -5.72 -8.62 -5.66
CA THR A 240 -5.66 -7.36 -4.89
C THR A 240 -6.65 -6.35 -5.48
N ILE A 241 -6.70 -5.15 -4.92
CA ILE A 241 -7.52 -4.06 -5.47
C ILE A 241 -7.04 -3.69 -6.88
N GLU A 242 -5.75 -3.82 -7.15
CA GLU A 242 -5.13 -3.48 -8.43
C GLU A 242 -5.57 -4.41 -9.58
N ASP A 243 -6.07 -5.61 -9.29
CA ASP A 243 -6.62 -6.52 -10.32
C ASP A 243 -8.04 -6.16 -10.74
N THR A 244 -8.65 -5.19 -10.08
CA THR A 244 -10.03 -4.78 -10.35
C THR A 244 -10.11 -3.52 -11.20
N HIS A 245 -10.92 -3.57 -12.26
CA HIS A 245 -10.94 -2.50 -13.26
C HIS A 245 -11.55 -1.20 -12.70
N PRO A 246 -10.88 -0.03 -12.81
CA PRO A 246 -11.35 1.24 -12.23
C PRO A 246 -12.76 1.65 -12.66
N GLU A 247 -13.14 1.29 -13.89
CA GLU A 247 -14.45 1.58 -14.47
C GLU A 247 -15.62 0.93 -13.69
N LYS A 248 -15.37 -0.18 -12.97
CA LYS A 248 -16.39 -0.83 -12.12
C LYS A 248 -16.67 -0.05 -10.83
N PHE A 249 -15.89 1.00 -10.54
CA PHE A 249 -15.84 1.67 -9.24
C PHE A 249 -16.16 3.16 -9.27
N LYS A 250 -16.86 3.63 -10.31
CA LYS A 250 -17.21 5.06 -10.49
C LYS A 250 -18.16 5.63 -9.45
N LYS A 251 -18.98 4.79 -8.80
CA LYS A 251 -20.00 5.23 -7.83
C LYS A 251 -19.61 4.77 -6.43
N PRO A 252 -19.65 5.65 -5.40
CA PRO A 252 -19.44 5.25 -4.02
C PRO A 252 -20.36 4.11 -3.58
N VAL A 253 -19.87 3.31 -2.64
CA VAL A 253 -20.64 2.23 -2.03
C VAL A 253 -21.73 2.84 -1.18
N LYS A 254 -22.98 2.47 -1.48
CA LYS A 254 -24.11 2.76 -0.61
C LYS A 254 -24.08 1.81 0.58
N ILE A 255 -24.02 2.38 1.78
CA ILE A 255 -24.08 1.63 3.04
C ILE A 255 -25.54 1.35 3.38
N ASN A 256 -26.41 2.35 3.23
CA ASN A 256 -27.87 2.21 3.35
C ASN A 256 -28.60 3.24 2.46
N LYS A 257 -29.90 3.49 2.74
CA LYS A 257 -30.73 4.43 1.97
C LYS A 257 -30.24 5.89 2.04
N ILE A 258 -29.47 6.25 3.07
CA ILE A 258 -29.10 7.62 3.42
C ILE A 258 -27.58 7.83 3.31
N TYR A 259 -26.78 6.84 3.70
CA TYR A 259 -25.32 6.96 3.79
C TYR A 259 -24.60 6.26 2.65
N GLU A 260 -23.66 6.98 2.06
CA GLU A 260 -22.61 6.48 1.17
C GLU A 260 -21.29 6.42 1.93
N GLN A 261 -20.35 5.61 1.45
CA GLN A 261 -19.06 5.52 2.09
C GLN A 261 -18.30 6.83 1.97
N TYR A 262 -17.95 7.37 3.13
CA TYR A 262 -17.31 8.67 3.31
C TYR A 262 -15.81 8.63 2.98
N TRP A 263 -15.12 7.58 3.43
CA TRP A 263 -13.68 7.47 3.23
C TRP A 263 -13.32 6.80 1.92
N GLN A 264 -12.48 7.46 1.13
CA GLN A 264 -12.09 7.04 -0.21
C GLN A 264 -11.48 5.64 -0.26
N SER A 265 -10.53 5.34 0.63
CA SER A 265 -9.76 4.10 0.54
C SER A 265 -10.56 2.90 1.04
N GLU A 266 -11.39 3.13 2.04
CA GLU A 266 -12.34 2.16 2.57
C GLU A 266 -13.47 1.90 1.56
N ASP A 267 -13.87 2.92 0.79
CA ASP A 267 -14.80 2.75 -0.33
C ASP A 267 -14.22 1.82 -1.39
N GLU A 268 -12.96 1.99 -1.78
CA GLU A 268 -12.28 1.09 -2.72
C GLU A 268 -12.19 -0.35 -2.19
N ILE A 269 -11.84 -0.55 -0.92
CA ILE A 269 -11.83 -1.87 -0.30
C ILE A 269 -13.22 -2.52 -0.34
N LEU A 270 -14.27 -1.77 0.05
CA LEU A 270 -15.66 -2.27 0.03
C LEU A 270 -16.14 -2.59 -1.38
N LYS A 271 -15.76 -1.77 -2.36
CA LYS A 271 -16.07 -1.99 -3.77
C LYS A 271 -15.44 -3.27 -4.29
N THR A 272 -14.15 -3.47 -4.05
CA THR A 272 -13.45 -4.70 -4.43
C THR A 272 -14.05 -5.92 -3.71
N ALA A 273 -14.31 -5.82 -2.41
CA ALA A 273 -14.97 -6.88 -1.66
C ALA A 273 -16.34 -7.26 -2.26
N ARG A 274 -17.18 -6.27 -2.57
CA ARG A 274 -18.52 -6.50 -3.14
C ARG A 274 -18.48 -6.98 -4.59
N TYR A 275 -17.47 -6.60 -5.36
CA TYR A 275 -17.23 -7.16 -6.70
C TYR A 275 -16.98 -8.67 -6.61
N TYR A 276 -16.07 -9.11 -5.73
CA TYR A 276 -15.78 -10.53 -5.52
C TYR A 276 -16.87 -11.26 -4.74
N LEU A 277 -17.80 -10.55 -4.10
CA LEU A 277 -19.01 -11.13 -3.53
C LEU A 277 -20.01 -11.56 -4.61
N THR A 278 -20.01 -10.89 -5.77
CA THR A 278 -20.98 -11.07 -6.85
C THR A 278 -20.32 -11.59 -8.13
N GLU A 279 -19.88 -10.69 -9.01
CA GLU A 279 -19.35 -10.98 -10.35
C GLU A 279 -18.05 -11.78 -10.28
N GLY A 280 -17.13 -11.41 -9.39
CA GLY A 280 -15.82 -12.05 -9.26
C GLY A 280 -15.82 -13.29 -8.38
N LYS A 281 -16.97 -13.75 -7.87
CA LYS A 281 -17.03 -14.82 -6.85
C LYS A 281 -16.30 -16.10 -7.27
N SER A 282 -16.41 -16.50 -8.54
CA SER A 282 -15.75 -17.72 -9.04
C SER A 282 -14.23 -17.57 -9.22
N GLU A 283 -13.69 -16.37 -9.07
CA GLU A 283 -12.26 -16.09 -9.24
C GLU A 283 -11.46 -16.26 -7.94
N ILE A 284 -12.15 -16.39 -6.79
CA ILE A 284 -11.54 -16.45 -5.46
C ILE A 284 -12.01 -17.66 -4.67
N ASP A 285 -11.12 -18.22 -3.86
CA ASP A 285 -11.37 -19.33 -2.93
C ASP A 285 -11.44 -18.85 -1.47
N GLY A 286 -10.90 -17.68 -1.17
CA GLY A 286 -10.94 -17.05 0.14
C GLY A 286 -10.43 -15.62 0.12
N VAL A 287 -10.68 -14.92 1.22
CA VAL A 287 -10.32 -13.52 1.42
C VAL A 287 -9.49 -13.37 2.68
N ILE A 288 -8.38 -12.66 2.58
CA ILE A 288 -7.58 -12.21 3.72
C ILE A 288 -7.64 -10.68 3.75
N PHE A 289 -8.09 -10.10 4.85
CA PHE A 289 -8.16 -8.64 5.03
C PHE A 289 -7.08 -8.16 6.01
N LEU A 290 -6.17 -7.33 5.51
CA LEU A 290 -5.07 -6.72 6.26
C LEU A 290 -5.48 -5.36 6.82
N ILE A 291 -5.53 -5.27 8.14
CA ILE A 291 -5.90 -4.07 8.88
C ILE A 291 -4.72 -3.68 9.78
N SER A 292 -4.47 -2.38 9.92
CA SER A 292 -3.49 -1.90 10.90
C SER A 292 -4.14 -1.69 12.27
N PHE A 293 -3.44 -2.05 13.34
CA PHE A 293 -3.85 -1.72 14.70
C PHE A 293 -4.04 -0.20 14.84
N SER A 294 -5.05 0.19 15.62
CA SER A 294 -5.51 1.59 15.76
C SER A 294 -5.99 2.27 14.45
N CYS A 295 -6.43 1.49 13.45
CA CYS A 295 -7.09 2.04 12.26
C CYS A 295 -8.61 2.14 12.45
N GLY A 296 -9.10 3.35 12.75
CA GLY A 296 -10.53 3.62 12.97
C GLY A 296 -11.42 3.26 11.76
N PRO A 297 -11.16 3.81 10.56
CA PRO A 297 -11.97 3.51 9.38
C PRO A 297 -12.02 2.00 9.05
N ASP A 298 -10.89 1.30 9.13
CA ASP A 298 -10.82 -0.14 8.86
C ASP A 298 -11.68 -0.95 9.84
N SER A 299 -11.66 -0.60 11.15
CA SER A 299 -12.47 -1.29 12.16
C SER A 299 -13.98 -1.25 11.87
N LEU A 300 -14.44 -0.20 11.18
CA LEU A 300 -15.84 -0.07 10.78
C LEU A 300 -16.14 -0.91 9.54
N ILE A 301 -15.26 -0.88 8.53
CA ILE A 301 -15.50 -1.62 7.29
C ILE A 301 -15.23 -3.12 7.41
N GLU A 302 -14.37 -3.55 8.33
CA GLU A 302 -14.12 -4.96 8.61
C GLU A 302 -15.41 -5.73 8.87
N GLU A 303 -16.25 -5.20 9.77
CA GLU A 303 -17.51 -5.84 10.12
C GLU A 303 -18.44 -5.95 8.92
N LEU A 304 -18.45 -4.95 8.03
CA LEU A 304 -19.23 -4.96 6.80
C LEU A 304 -18.72 -6.03 5.82
N VAL A 305 -17.41 -6.06 5.56
CA VAL A 305 -16.78 -7.03 4.66
C VAL A 305 -16.97 -8.44 5.19
N MET A 306 -16.73 -8.67 6.48
CA MET A 306 -16.90 -9.97 7.11
C MET A 306 -18.35 -10.48 6.99
N ARG A 307 -19.34 -9.62 7.27
CA ARG A 307 -20.76 -9.96 7.10
C ARG A 307 -21.08 -10.29 5.65
N ASP A 308 -20.61 -9.46 4.71
CA ASP A 308 -20.79 -9.68 3.28
C ASP A 308 -20.24 -11.06 2.89
N MET A 309 -18.98 -11.38 3.22
CA MET A 309 -18.38 -12.68 2.91
C MET A 309 -19.13 -13.86 3.55
N LYS A 310 -19.60 -13.70 4.79
CA LYS A 310 -20.40 -14.71 5.49
C LYS A 310 -21.70 -15.02 4.76
N THR A 311 -22.38 -14.02 4.17
CA THR A 311 -23.63 -14.25 3.42
C THR A 311 -23.45 -15.19 2.23
N ARG A 312 -22.27 -15.18 1.61
CA ARG A 312 -21.94 -16.02 0.45
C ARG A 312 -21.10 -17.26 0.80
N LYS A 313 -20.87 -17.51 2.10
CA LYS A 313 -20.04 -18.59 2.64
C LYS A 313 -18.60 -18.59 2.09
N ILE A 314 -18.07 -17.40 1.80
CA ILE A 314 -16.69 -17.20 1.36
C ILE A 314 -15.79 -17.23 2.60
N PRO A 315 -14.75 -18.08 2.66
CA PRO A 315 -13.79 -18.08 3.75
C PRO A 315 -13.12 -16.71 3.89
N PHE A 316 -13.09 -16.20 5.12
CA PHE A 316 -12.61 -14.85 5.43
C PHE A 316 -11.69 -14.88 6.66
N LEU A 317 -10.55 -14.19 6.57
CA LEU A 317 -9.58 -14.04 7.65
C LEU A 317 -9.16 -12.57 7.78
N THR A 318 -9.37 -11.96 8.95
CA THR A 318 -8.73 -10.67 9.26
C THR A 318 -7.35 -10.89 9.88
N LEU A 319 -6.34 -10.21 9.34
CA LEU A 319 -5.02 -10.07 9.93
C LEU A 319 -4.83 -8.62 10.41
N ILE A 320 -4.71 -8.47 11.72
CA ILE A 320 -4.40 -7.18 12.35
C ILE A 320 -2.87 -7.08 12.45
N LEU A 321 -2.31 -6.06 11.83
CA LEU A 321 -0.88 -5.74 11.80
C LEU A 321 -0.56 -4.80 12.96
N ASP A 322 0.49 -5.12 13.72
CA ASP A 322 0.97 -4.35 14.86
C ASP A 322 2.50 -4.31 14.85
N GLU A 323 3.11 -3.24 15.35
CA GLU A 323 4.58 -3.11 15.47
C GLU A 323 5.21 -4.18 16.38
N HIS A 324 4.40 -4.80 17.25
CA HIS A 324 4.81 -5.85 18.18
C HIS A 324 4.40 -7.27 17.71
N SER A 325 3.79 -7.40 16.54
CA SER A 325 3.28 -8.69 16.07
C SER A 325 4.41 -9.72 15.93
N GLY A 326 4.27 -10.86 16.61
CA GLY A 326 5.19 -11.99 16.50
C GLY A 326 5.00 -12.77 15.20
N GLU A 327 6.08 -13.00 14.47
CA GLU A 327 6.06 -13.64 13.14
C GLU A 327 5.41 -15.03 13.15
N SER A 328 5.69 -15.84 14.16
CA SER A 328 5.17 -17.21 14.25
C SER A 328 3.64 -17.28 14.31
N GLY A 329 2.99 -16.38 15.06
CA GLY A 329 1.54 -16.42 15.25
C GLY A 329 0.76 -16.08 13.99
N MET A 330 1.25 -15.10 13.21
CA MET A 330 0.65 -14.72 11.93
C MET A 330 0.80 -15.84 10.91
N VAL A 331 2.00 -16.42 10.81
CA VAL A 331 2.30 -17.51 9.85
C VAL A 331 1.38 -18.70 10.06
N THR A 332 1.25 -19.20 11.29
CA THR A 332 0.39 -20.36 11.58
C THR A 332 -1.09 -20.09 11.23
N ARG A 333 -1.58 -18.86 11.43
CA ARG A 333 -2.96 -18.48 11.07
C ARG A 333 -3.17 -18.50 9.55
N ILE A 334 -2.21 -18.00 8.78
CA ILE A 334 -2.26 -18.01 7.31
C ILE A 334 -2.22 -19.45 6.80
N GLU A 335 -1.28 -20.26 7.30
CA GLU A 335 -1.13 -21.66 6.89
C GLU A 335 -2.39 -22.48 7.18
N SER A 336 -2.95 -22.33 8.39
CA SER A 336 -4.18 -23.02 8.79
C SER A 336 -5.38 -22.60 7.94
N PHE A 337 -5.48 -21.30 7.62
CA PHE A 337 -6.56 -20.78 6.78
C PHE A 337 -6.47 -21.32 5.35
N VAL A 338 -5.28 -21.31 4.76
CA VAL A 338 -5.05 -21.85 3.41
C VAL A 338 -5.31 -23.35 3.37
N ASP A 339 -4.85 -24.11 4.37
CA ASP A 339 -5.09 -25.55 4.46
C ASP A 339 -6.58 -25.88 4.61
N MET A 340 -7.32 -25.13 5.45
CA MET A 340 -8.77 -25.26 5.59
C MET A 340 -9.50 -25.09 4.25
N ILE A 341 -9.17 -24.04 3.49
CA ILE A 341 -9.76 -23.79 2.17
C ILE A 341 -9.42 -24.92 1.21
N ARG A 342 -8.14 -25.34 1.19
CA ARG A 342 -7.66 -26.40 0.31
C ARG A 342 -8.39 -27.71 0.55
N ARG A 343 -8.50 -28.15 1.80
CA ARG A 343 -9.23 -29.36 2.18
C ARG A 343 -10.69 -29.29 1.73
N LYS A 344 -11.35 -28.15 1.93
CA LYS A 344 -12.74 -27.96 1.52
C LYS A 344 -12.93 -28.01 0.00
N LYS A 345 -12.02 -27.41 -0.77
CA LYS A 345 -12.09 -27.38 -2.24
C LYS A 345 -11.75 -28.71 -2.89
N TYR A 346 -10.77 -29.42 -2.33
CA TYR A 346 -10.17 -30.63 -2.92
C TYR A 346 -10.45 -31.91 -2.12
N SER A 347 -11.43 -31.91 -1.21
CA SER A 347 -11.77 -33.08 -0.37
C SER A 347 -11.93 -34.36 -1.19
N HIS A 348 -12.66 -34.29 -2.30
CA HIS A 348 -12.89 -35.39 -3.24
C HIS A 348 -11.60 -35.98 -3.87
N LEU A 349 -10.55 -35.17 -4.04
CA LEU A 349 -9.24 -35.62 -4.58
C LEU A 349 -8.29 -36.11 -3.47
N LEU A 350 -8.51 -35.68 -2.23
CA LEU A 350 -7.70 -36.07 -1.08
C LEU A 350 -8.18 -37.42 -0.50
N GLU A 351 -9.50 -37.66 -0.50
CA GLU A 351 -10.12 -38.90 -0.01
C GLU A 351 -9.88 -40.10 -0.95
N THR A 352 -9.73 -39.85 -2.26
CA THR A 352 -9.46 -40.89 -3.27
C THR A 352 -8.05 -41.48 -3.15
N LYS A 353 -7.08 -40.74 -2.58
CA LYS A 353 -5.72 -41.24 -2.33
C LYS A 353 -5.58 -42.09 -1.07
N SER A 354 -6.47 -41.93 -0.08
CA SER A 354 -6.47 -42.77 1.13
C SER A 354 -7.06 -44.16 0.93
N ASN A 355 -7.71 -44.41 -0.23
CA ASN A 355 -8.35 -45.68 -0.56
C ASN A 355 -7.58 -46.51 -1.61
N GLU A 356 -6.34 -46.14 -1.97
CA GLU A 356 -5.47 -47.09 -2.67
C GLU A 356 -5.05 -48.18 -1.66
N PRO A 357 -5.45 -49.45 -1.87
CA PRO A 357 -5.02 -50.52 -0.98
C PRO A 357 -3.49 -50.60 -1.05
N TYR A 358 -2.84 -50.65 0.11
CA TYR A 358 -1.44 -51.07 0.22
C TYR A 358 -1.30 -52.41 -0.51
N ASN A 359 -0.84 -52.37 -1.76
CA ASN A 359 -0.43 -53.57 -2.46
C ASN A 359 0.82 -54.08 -1.75
N LYS A 360 0.66 -55.25 -1.13
CA LYS A 360 1.69 -56.05 -0.48
C LYS A 360 2.86 -56.35 -1.41
#